data_AF-A0A7W0XM07-F1
#
_entry.id   AF-A0A7W0XM07-F1
#
_cell.length_a   1.000
_cell.length_b   1.000
_cell.length_c   1.000
_cell.angle_alpha   90.00
_cell.angle_beta   90.00
_cell.angle_gamma   90.00
#
_symmetry.space_group_name_H-M   'P 1'
#
loop_
_entity.id
_entity.type
_entity.pdbx_description
1 polymer ?
#
loop_
_entity_poly.entity_id
_entity_poly.type
_entity_poly.pdbx_seq_one_letter_code
_entity_poly.pdbx_strand_id
1 'polypeptide(L)'
;ALAPGETALAAAVAHSLFKLMAIKDEYEVARLYTDGAFERQLKAEFAGWESLEFHLAPPLLAKRDKRTGHSKKQSFGPWMMRAFRVLARLKLLRGSFADPFGHSAERKWERALLAEYEATLDVIEAKLAANSHDAAVALAAYPQKIRGFGHVKEAQAKPALAERERLLKAFLEARAPPFAEAAE
;
A
#
# COMPACT_ATOMS: atom_id res chain seq x y z
N ALA A 1 -5.58 23.56 19.51
CA ALA A 1 -4.67 22.47 19.08
C ALA A 1 -3.91 21.99 20.31
N LEU A 2 -3.80 20.67 20.52
CA LEU A 2 -3.14 20.07 21.69
C LEU A 2 -1.62 20.30 21.71
N ALA A 3 -0.99 20.51 20.55
CA ALA A 3 0.42 20.88 20.39
C ALA A 3 0.57 21.86 19.20
N PRO A 4 0.40 23.18 19.42
CA PRO A 4 0.52 24.17 18.34
C PRO A 4 1.95 24.21 17.76
N GLY A 5 2.10 24.04 16.45
CA GLY A 5 3.40 24.08 15.75
C GLY A 5 4.06 22.72 15.51
N GLU A 6 3.55 21.65 16.13
CA GLU A 6 4.05 20.29 15.89
C GLU A 6 3.33 19.64 14.70
N THR A 7 4.03 19.53 13.58
CA THR A 7 3.49 18.94 12.33
C THR A 7 3.88 17.48 12.14
N ALA A 8 4.68 16.91 13.04
CA ALA A 8 5.25 15.58 12.90
C ALA A 8 4.17 14.50 12.81
N LEU A 9 3.11 14.60 13.61
CA LEU A 9 1.98 13.66 13.56
C LEU A 9 1.25 13.73 12.22
N ALA A 10 0.90 14.94 11.78
CA ALA A 10 0.23 15.13 10.49
C ALA A 10 1.08 14.61 9.31
N ALA A 11 2.39 14.86 9.33
CA ALA A 11 3.32 14.36 8.31
C ALA A 11 3.41 12.81 8.34
N ALA A 12 3.50 12.21 9.52
CA ALA A 12 3.51 10.75 9.67
C ALA A 12 2.23 10.11 9.12
N VAL A 13 1.07 10.69 9.44
CA VAL A 13 -0.23 10.27 8.92
C VAL A 13 -0.29 10.39 7.40
N ALA A 14 0.10 11.54 6.85
CA ALA A 14 0.07 11.78 5.40
C ALA A 14 0.94 10.78 4.63
N HIS A 15 2.17 10.54 5.09
CA HIS A 15 3.08 9.57 4.45
C HIS A 15 2.56 8.14 4.55
N SER A 16 2.02 7.75 5.69
CA SER A 16 1.47 6.41 5.91
C SER A 16 0.19 6.16 5.12
N LEU A 17 -0.75 7.11 5.09
CA LEU A 17 -1.96 7.03 4.26
C LEU A 17 -1.60 6.93 2.79
N PHE A 18 -0.74 7.83 2.30
CA PHE A 18 -0.28 7.80 0.91
C PHE A 18 0.25 6.41 0.55
N LYS A 19 1.07 5.83 1.42
CA LYS A 19 1.69 4.53 1.20
C LYS A 19 0.71 3.36 1.21
N LEU A 20 -0.30 3.39 2.06
CA LEU A 20 -1.34 2.35 2.11
C LEU A 20 -2.31 2.47 0.92
N MET A 21 -2.57 3.69 0.46
CA MET A 21 -3.43 4.00 -0.68
C MET A 21 -2.73 3.85 -2.04
N ALA A 22 -1.39 3.92 -2.08
CA ALA A 22 -0.56 3.75 -3.28
C ALA A 22 -0.46 2.28 -3.70
N ILE A 23 -1.62 1.69 -3.98
CA ILE A 23 -1.73 0.33 -4.47
C ILE A 23 -1.39 0.27 -5.97
N LYS A 24 -0.90 -0.88 -6.42
CA LYS A 24 -0.55 -1.09 -7.84
C LYS A 24 -1.80 -1.09 -8.71
N ASP A 25 -2.20 0.03 -9.29
CA ASP A 25 -3.39 0.11 -10.14
C ASP A 25 -3.14 -0.44 -11.55
N GLU A 26 -3.76 -1.57 -11.91
CA GLU A 26 -3.56 -2.20 -13.23
C GLU A 26 -3.98 -1.32 -14.41
N TYR A 27 -5.03 -0.52 -14.25
CA TYR A 27 -5.47 0.40 -15.29
C TYR A 27 -4.46 1.53 -15.48
N GLU A 28 -3.81 1.97 -14.40
CA GLU A 28 -2.80 3.02 -14.47
C GLU A 28 -1.46 2.52 -14.99
N VAL A 29 -1.07 1.30 -14.64
CA VAL A 29 0.04 0.60 -15.31
C VAL A 29 -0.23 0.56 -16.81
N ALA A 30 -1.44 0.17 -17.23
CA ALA A 30 -1.80 0.10 -18.64
C ALA A 30 -1.73 1.47 -19.33
N ARG A 31 -2.18 2.55 -18.65
CA ARG A 31 -2.07 3.92 -19.15
C ARG A 31 -0.61 4.35 -19.33
N LEU A 32 0.26 4.09 -18.35
CA LEU A 32 1.69 4.43 -18.43
C LEU A 32 2.40 3.72 -19.58
N TYR A 33 2.01 2.48 -19.92
CA TYR A 33 2.54 1.78 -21.09
C TYR A 33 2.01 2.34 -22.42
N THR A 34 0.87 3.05 -22.42
CA THR A 34 0.14 3.39 -23.64
C THR A 34 -0.07 4.88 -23.89
N ASP A 35 0.35 5.76 -22.98
CA ASP A 35 0.33 7.23 -23.13
C ASP A 35 1.46 7.78 -24.01
N GLY A 36 2.29 6.89 -24.55
CA GLY A 36 3.42 7.21 -25.42
C GLY A 36 4.70 7.59 -24.69
N ALA A 37 4.68 7.82 -23.37
CA ALA A 37 5.89 8.08 -22.60
C ALA A 37 6.84 6.87 -22.66
N PHE A 38 6.29 5.67 -22.48
CA PHE A 38 7.05 4.43 -22.59
C PHE A 38 7.69 4.24 -23.98
N GLU A 39 6.95 4.53 -25.06
CA GLU A 39 7.50 4.42 -26.42
C GLU A 39 8.62 5.45 -26.67
N ARG A 40 8.45 6.69 -26.19
CA ARG A 40 9.51 7.71 -26.27
C ARG A 40 10.75 7.29 -25.51
N GLN A 41 10.59 6.71 -24.32
CA GLN A 41 11.70 6.18 -23.53
C GLN A 41 12.43 5.06 -24.29
N LEU A 42 11.70 4.10 -24.85
CA LEU A 42 12.29 3.02 -25.66
C LEU A 42 13.10 3.56 -26.85
N LYS A 43 12.57 4.55 -27.59
CA LYS A 43 13.28 5.17 -28.71
C LYS A 43 14.52 5.95 -28.29
N ALA A 44 14.55 6.47 -27.06
CA ALA A 44 15.69 7.20 -26.53
C ALA A 44 16.81 6.26 -26.05
N GLU A 45 16.44 5.11 -25.46
CA GLU A 45 17.42 4.15 -24.91
C GLU A 45 17.93 3.15 -25.96
N PHE A 46 17.13 2.82 -26.97
CA PHE A 46 17.46 1.79 -27.96
C PHE A 46 17.45 2.35 -29.38
N ALA A 47 18.48 2.02 -30.16
CA ALA A 47 18.53 2.34 -31.60
C ALA A 47 17.43 1.61 -32.41
N GLY A 48 16.94 0.48 -31.89
CA GLY A 48 15.84 -0.31 -32.43
C GLY A 48 15.60 -1.57 -31.60
N TRP A 49 14.46 -2.22 -31.82
CA TRP A 49 14.10 -3.50 -31.19
C TRP A 49 13.27 -4.36 -32.15
N GLU A 50 13.44 -5.69 -32.11
CA GLU A 50 12.66 -6.61 -32.95
C GLU A 50 11.24 -6.82 -32.42
N SER A 51 11.09 -7.01 -31.11
CA SER A 51 9.81 -7.26 -30.48
C SER A 51 9.82 -6.87 -29.00
N LEU A 52 8.64 -6.63 -28.43
CA LEU A 52 8.46 -6.37 -27.00
C LEU A 52 7.84 -7.59 -26.33
N GLU A 53 8.46 -8.04 -25.23
CA GLU A 53 7.96 -9.10 -24.38
C GLU A 53 7.77 -8.58 -22.95
N PHE A 54 6.64 -8.95 -22.34
CA PHE A 54 6.25 -8.51 -21.00
C PHE A 54 6.19 -9.70 -20.05
N HIS A 55 6.91 -9.62 -18.93
CA HIS A 55 6.84 -10.62 -17.87
C HIS A 55 5.85 -10.17 -16.79
N LEU A 56 4.64 -10.72 -16.84
CA LEU A 56 3.55 -10.38 -15.93
C LEU A 56 3.14 -11.60 -15.11
N ALA A 57 2.62 -11.36 -13.91
CA ALA A 57 1.92 -12.38 -13.13
C ALA A 57 0.45 -11.93 -12.99
N PRO A 58 -0.40 -12.17 -14.01
CA PRO A 58 -1.76 -11.66 -13.99
C PRO A 58 -2.54 -12.30 -12.82
N PRO A 59 -3.22 -11.51 -11.96
CA PRO A 59 -3.86 -12.04 -10.75
C PRO A 59 -4.85 -13.18 -11.00
N LEU A 60 -5.52 -13.15 -12.16
CA LEU A 60 -6.55 -14.12 -12.54
C LEU A 60 -6.01 -15.34 -13.31
N LEU A 61 -4.82 -15.25 -13.91
CA LEU A 61 -4.28 -16.25 -14.84
C LEU A 61 -2.97 -16.89 -14.37
N ALA A 62 -2.26 -16.25 -13.44
CA ALA A 62 -0.96 -16.73 -12.99
C ALA A 62 -1.12 -18.03 -12.18
N LYS A 63 -0.51 -19.10 -12.70
CA LYS A 63 -0.35 -20.35 -11.93
C LYS A 63 0.52 -20.06 -10.71
N ARG A 64 0.09 -20.55 -9.55
CA ARG A 64 0.91 -20.51 -8.33
C ARG A 64 2.02 -21.55 -8.41
N ASP A 65 3.19 -21.19 -7.92
CA ASP A 65 4.30 -22.11 -7.74
C ASP A 65 3.95 -23.14 -6.66
N LYS A 66 4.16 -24.43 -6.94
CA LYS A 66 3.79 -25.51 -6.02
C LYS A 66 4.67 -25.57 -4.76
N ARG A 67 5.88 -25.00 -4.80
CA ARG A 67 6.84 -25.01 -3.71
C ARG A 67 6.73 -23.74 -2.85
N THR A 68 6.53 -22.58 -3.48
CA THR A 68 6.48 -21.30 -2.74
C THR A 68 5.06 -20.74 -2.58
N GLY A 69 4.08 -21.20 -3.35
CA GLY A 69 2.71 -20.68 -3.36
C GLY A 69 2.56 -19.33 -4.09
N HIS A 70 3.65 -18.72 -4.54
CA HIS A 70 3.64 -17.40 -5.16
C HIS A 70 3.20 -17.45 -6.64
N SER A 71 2.64 -16.35 -7.16
CA SER A 71 2.27 -16.23 -8.57
C SER A 71 3.50 -16.32 -9.48
N LYS A 72 3.49 -17.24 -10.46
CA LYS A 72 4.55 -17.34 -11.47
C LYS A 72 4.42 -16.22 -12.50
N LYS A 73 5.56 -15.58 -12.81
CA LYS A 73 5.66 -14.69 -13.97
C LYS A 73 5.50 -15.51 -15.25
N GLN A 74 4.76 -14.98 -16.19
CA GLN A 74 4.52 -15.52 -17.52
C GLN A 74 4.91 -14.48 -18.55
N SER A 75 5.39 -14.98 -19.68
CA SER A 75 5.78 -14.17 -20.82
C SER A 75 4.60 -13.87 -21.74
N PHE A 76 4.47 -12.61 -22.13
CA PHE A 76 3.47 -12.13 -23.07
C PHE A 76 4.14 -11.35 -24.18
N GLY A 77 3.96 -11.79 -25.43
CA GLY A 77 4.56 -11.13 -26.58
C GLY A 77 3.94 -9.76 -26.93
N PRO A 78 4.25 -9.22 -28.12
CA PRO A 78 3.93 -7.84 -28.50
C PRO A 78 2.43 -7.49 -28.49
N TRP A 79 1.56 -8.49 -28.59
CA TRP A 79 0.10 -8.30 -28.52
C TRP A 79 -0.35 -7.67 -27.20
N MET A 80 0.43 -7.81 -26.12
CA MET A 80 0.13 -7.24 -24.81
C MET A 80 0.00 -5.71 -24.85
N MET A 81 0.71 -5.02 -25.75
CA MET A 81 0.54 -3.57 -25.94
C MET A 81 -0.85 -3.18 -26.43
N ARG A 82 -1.54 -4.06 -27.16
CA ARG A 82 -2.94 -3.85 -27.55
C ARG A 82 -3.86 -4.11 -26.35
N ALA A 83 -3.57 -5.15 -25.57
CA ALA A 83 -4.32 -5.45 -24.35
C ALA A 83 -4.24 -4.31 -23.32
N PHE A 84 -3.07 -3.73 -23.07
CA PHE A 84 -2.92 -2.54 -22.23
C PHE A 84 -3.72 -1.35 -22.77
N ARG A 85 -3.77 -1.17 -24.09
CA ARG A 85 -4.55 -0.07 -24.70
C ARG A 85 -6.04 -0.21 -24.44
N VAL A 86 -6.56 -1.43 -24.50
CA VAL A 86 -7.95 -1.73 -24.13
C VAL A 86 -8.15 -1.51 -22.64
N LEU A 87 -7.27 -2.07 -21.81
CA LEU A 87 -7.37 -1.97 -20.36
C LEU A 87 -7.35 -0.51 -19.87
N ALA A 88 -6.48 0.34 -20.43
CA ALA A 88 -6.43 1.77 -20.09
C ALA A 88 -7.75 2.51 -20.35
N ARG A 89 -8.52 2.08 -21.37
CA ARG A 89 -9.85 2.64 -21.69
C ARG A 89 -10.94 2.14 -20.74
N LEU A 90 -10.75 0.97 -20.13
CA LEU A 90 -11.66 0.38 -19.16
C LEU A 90 -11.46 0.92 -17.73
N LYS A 91 -10.73 2.04 -17.55
CA LYS A 91 -10.50 2.66 -16.24
C LYS A 91 -11.79 2.99 -15.47
N LEU A 92 -12.93 3.13 -16.17
CA LEU A 92 -14.24 3.35 -15.55
C LEU A 92 -14.71 2.14 -14.70
N LEU A 93 -14.16 0.95 -14.94
CA LEU A 93 -14.45 -0.23 -14.14
C LEU A 93 -13.74 -0.21 -12.78
N ARG A 94 -12.71 0.63 -12.60
CA ARG A 94 -11.92 0.73 -11.36
C ARG A 94 -12.83 0.95 -10.15
N GLY A 95 -12.73 0.05 -9.17
CA GLY A 95 -13.52 0.15 -7.93
C GLY A 95 -15.02 -0.15 -8.08
N SER A 96 -15.49 -0.48 -9.30
CA SER A 96 -16.87 -0.92 -9.53
C SER A 96 -17.05 -2.39 -9.17
N PHE A 97 -18.31 -2.84 -9.06
CA PHE A 97 -18.62 -4.27 -8.93
C PHE A 97 -18.12 -5.10 -10.12
N ALA A 98 -17.95 -4.48 -11.29
CA ALA A 98 -17.42 -5.13 -12.48
C ALA A 98 -15.88 -5.11 -12.56
N ASP A 99 -15.16 -4.65 -11.51
CA ASP A 99 -13.70 -4.61 -11.50
C ASP A 99 -13.08 -6.03 -11.33
N PRO A 100 -12.48 -6.62 -12.38
CA PRO A 100 -11.85 -7.94 -12.26
C PRO A 100 -10.66 -7.95 -11.29
N PHE A 101 -10.01 -6.82 -11.04
CA PHE A 101 -8.87 -6.72 -10.13
C PHE A 101 -9.30 -6.44 -8.69
N GLY A 102 -10.44 -5.77 -8.51
CA GLY A 102 -10.95 -5.34 -7.20
C GLY A 102 -11.39 -6.45 -6.25
N HIS A 103 -11.59 -7.67 -6.76
CA HIS A 103 -12.13 -8.81 -6.01
C HIS A 103 -11.06 -9.81 -5.54
N SER A 104 -9.78 -9.59 -5.86
CA SER A 104 -8.70 -10.49 -5.46
C SER A 104 -8.54 -10.53 -3.93
N ALA A 105 -8.00 -11.64 -3.41
CA ALA A 105 -7.68 -11.76 -1.98
C ALA A 105 -6.68 -10.67 -1.55
N GLU A 106 -5.71 -10.34 -2.40
CA GLU A 106 -4.75 -9.25 -2.18
C GLU A 106 -5.46 -7.91 -2.02
N ARG A 107 -6.41 -7.56 -2.90
CA ARG A 107 -7.17 -6.30 -2.76
C ARG A 107 -8.02 -6.23 -1.51
N LYS A 108 -8.67 -7.34 -1.15
CA LYS A 108 -9.46 -7.41 0.09
C LYS A 108 -8.56 -7.17 1.30
N TRP A 109 -7.39 -7.79 1.32
CA TRP A 109 -6.41 -7.63 2.38
C TRP A 109 -5.83 -6.21 2.43
N GLU A 110 -5.49 -5.60 1.29
CA GLU A 110 -5.01 -4.21 1.25
C GLU A 110 -6.05 -3.21 1.77
N ARG A 111 -7.34 -3.40 1.43
CA ARG A 111 -8.43 -2.57 1.98
C ARG A 111 -8.61 -2.78 3.47
N ALA A 112 -8.51 -4.03 3.96
CA ALA A 112 -8.56 -4.30 5.40
C ALA A 112 -7.39 -3.62 6.14
N LEU A 113 -6.18 -3.67 5.57
CA LEU A 113 -5.00 -3.00 6.12
C LEU A 113 -5.17 -1.47 6.21
N LEU A 114 -5.80 -0.85 5.20
CA LEU A 114 -6.14 0.57 5.22
C LEU A 114 -7.18 0.88 6.32
N ALA A 115 -8.26 0.11 6.39
CA ALA A 115 -9.31 0.28 7.40
C ALA A 115 -8.78 0.11 8.83
N GLU A 116 -7.88 -0.86 9.05
CA GLU A 116 -7.20 -1.03 10.34
C GLU A 116 -6.31 0.18 10.71
N TYR A 117 -5.68 0.80 9.71
CA TYR A 117 -4.89 2.01 9.94
C TYR A 117 -5.79 3.21 10.27
N GLU A 118 -6.90 3.39 9.55
CA GLU A 118 -7.90 4.42 9.85
C GLU A 118 -8.45 4.26 11.28
N ALA A 119 -8.78 3.03 11.69
CA ALA A 119 -9.18 2.75 13.08
C ALA A 119 -8.08 3.07 14.10
N THR A 120 -6.79 2.91 13.73
CA THR A 120 -5.67 3.33 14.58
C THR A 120 -5.62 4.87 14.70
N LEU A 121 -5.91 5.59 13.62
CA LEU A 121 -6.00 7.06 13.64
C LEU A 121 -7.15 7.54 14.52
N ASP A 122 -8.31 6.88 14.48
CA ASP A 122 -9.44 7.19 15.36
C ASP A 122 -9.06 7.05 16.84
N VAL A 123 -8.29 6.02 17.19
CA VAL A 123 -7.77 5.84 18.55
C VAL A 123 -6.78 6.95 18.93
N ILE A 124 -5.88 7.32 18.01
CA ILE A 124 -4.96 8.44 18.23
C ILE A 124 -5.75 9.72 18.49
N GLU A 125 -6.69 10.07 17.61
CA GLU A 125 -7.51 11.28 17.73
C GLU A 125 -8.25 11.33 19.07
N ALA A 126 -8.88 10.22 19.46
CA ALA A 126 -9.66 10.14 20.69
C ALA A 126 -8.83 10.19 21.98
N LYS A 127 -7.53 9.85 21.93
CA LYS A 127 -6.68 9.67 23.11
C LYS A 127 -5.44 10.57 23.13
N LEU A 128 -5.27 11.42 22.12
CA LEU A 128 -4.12 12.32 22.01
C LEU A 128 -4.07 13.29 23.19
N ALA A 129 -2.89 13.38 23.82
CA ALA A 129 -2.57 14.31 24.88
C ALA A 129 -1.20 14.92 24.61
N ALA A 130 -0.89 16.06 25.24
CA ALA A 130 0.38 16.75 25.03
C ALA A 130 1.60 15.88 25.37
N ASN A 131 1.50 15.01 26.38
CA ASN A 131 2.56 14.09 26.79
C ASN A 131 2.63 12.78 25.96
N SER A 132 1.66 12.52 25.08
CA SER A 132 1.61 11.31 24.25
C SER A 132 1.86 11.58 22.77
N HIS A 133 2.24 12.81 22.40
CA HIS A 133 2.43 13.20 21.00
C HIS A 133 3.51 12.36 20.30
N ASP A 134 4.69 12.19 20.90
CA ASP A 134 5.77 11.39 20.29
C ASP A 134 5.37 9.92 20.10
N ALA A 135 4.62 9.36 21.06
CA ALA A 135 4.09 8.00 20.95
C ALA A 135 3.03 7.89 19.85
N ALA A 136 2.19 8.91 19.67
CA ALA A 136 1.24 8.99 18.57
C ALA A 136 1.94 9.07 17.21
N VAL A 137 3.01 9.86 17.09
CA VAL A 137 3.83 9.96 15.86
C VAL A 137 4.41 8.59 15.51
N ALA A 138 5.01 7.91 16.49
CA ALA A 138 5.59 6.58 16.30
C ALA A 138 4.52 5.57 15.85
N LEU A 139 3.36 5.55 16.51
CA LEU A 139 2.22 4.71 16.14
C LEU A 139 1.75 5.02 14.71
N ALA A 140 1.54 6.29 14.36
CA ALA A 140 1.10 6.69 13.01
C ALA A 140 2.10 6.30 11.90
N ALA A 141 3.39 6.14 12.22
CA ALA A 141 4.45 5.83 11.28
C ALA A 141 4.67 4.34 10.99
N TYR A 142 4.01 3.40 11.70
CA TYR A 142 4.24 1.96 11.51
C TYR A 142 4.09 1.49 10.04
N PRO A 143 3.13 1.98 9.22
CA PRO A 143 2.97 1.54 7.84
C PRO A 143 4.15 1.90 6.95
N GLN A 144 4.98 2.87 7.34
CA GLN A 144 6.16 3.28 6.57
C GLN A 144 7.19 2.15 6.43
N LYS A 145 7.16 1.13 7.29
CA LYS A 145 8.01 -0.06 7.19
C LYS A 145 7.53 -1.07 6.12
N ILE A 146 6.26 -1.01 5.71
CA ILE A 146 5.66 -1.99 4.78
C ILE A 146 6.08 -1.68 3.34
N ARG A 147 7.00 -2.45 2.75
CA ARG A 147 7.54 -2.20 1.40
C ARG A 147 7.13 -3.27 0.39
N GLY A 148 7.18 -2.91 -0.89
CA GLY A 148 6.94 -3.82 -2.01
C GLY A 148 5.47 -4.04 -2.34
N PHE A 149 5.20 -5.06 -3.16
CA PHE A 149 3.88 -5.42 -3.68
C PHE A 149 3.64 -6.93 -3.54
N GLY A 150 2.38 -7.37 -3.54
CA GLY A 150 2.01 -8.78 -3.40
C GLY A 150 2.59 -9.43 -2.15
N HIS A 151 3.08 -10.66 -2.30
CA HIS A 151 3.68 -11.44 -1.21
C HIS A 151 4.81 -10.74 -0.45
N VAL A 152 5.56 -9.82 -1.10
CA VAL A 152 6.60 -9.03 -0.40
C VAL A 152 5.96 -8.06 0.57
N LYS A 153 4.88 -7.39 0.17
CA LYS A 153 4.10 -6.49 1.02
C LYS A 153 3.46 -7.25 2.18
N GLU A 154 2.86 -8.41 1.90
CA GLU A 154 2.29 -9.29 2.94
C GLU A 154 3.34 -9.73 3.96
N ALA A 155 4.52 -10.14 3.51
CA ALA A 155 5.61 -10.54 4.39
C ALA A 155 6.11 -9.38 5.28
N GLN A 156 6.19 -8.16 4.73
CA GLN A 156 6.60 -6.97 5.48
C GLN A 156 5.50 -6.42 6.39
N ALA A 157 4.24 -6.65 6.04
CA ALA A 157 3.11 -6.21 6.87
C ALA A 157 3.02 -6.98 8.19
N LYS A 158 3.35 -8.28 8.22
CA LYS A 158 3.34 -9.09 9.44
C LYS A 158 4.14 -8.46 10.61
N PRO A 159 5.45 -8.16 10.47
CA PRO A 159 6.19 -7.51 11.54
C PRO A 159 5.71 -6.07 11.82
N ALA A 160 5.21 -5.35 10.81
CA ALA A 160 4.68 -4.00 10.99
C ALA A 160 3.39 -3.98 11.84
N LEU A 161 2.52 -4.99 11.68
CA LEU A 161 1.32 -5.16 12.51
C LEU A 161 1.67 -5.58 13.94
N ALA A 162 2.68 -6.44 14.12
CA ALA A 162 3.17 -6.76 15.47
C ALA A 162 3.76 -5.52 16.18
N GLU A 163 4.46 -4.66 15.44
CA GLU A 163 4.97 -3.39 15.95
C GLU A 163 3.82 -2.42 16.29
N ARG A 164 2.76 -2.36 15.47
CA ARG A 164 1.56 -1.56 15.76
C ARG A 164 1.01 -1.89 17.15
N GLU A 165 0.83 -3.16 17.48
CA GLU A 165 0.30 -3.56 18.80
C GLU A 165 1.17 -3.06 19.95
N ARG A 166 2.50 -3.14 19.81
CA ARG A 166 3.44 -2.60 20.80
C ARG A 166 3.34 -1.08 20.92
N LEU A 167 3.30 -0.37 19.80
CA LEU A 167 3.22 1.09 19.76
C LEU A 167 1.88 1.59 20.30
N LEU A 168 0.79 0.86 20.03
CA LEU A 168 -0.53 1.18 20.54
C LEU A 168 -0.55 1.09 22.08
N LYS A 169 0.02 0.01 22.63
CA LYS A 169 0.16 -0.14 24.08
C LYS A 169 0.98 1.02 24.68
N ALA A 170 2.14 1.32 24.09
CA ALA A 170 3.00 2.42 24.55
C ALA A 170 2.30 3.79 24.48
N PHE A 171 1.52 4.05 23.43
CA PHE A 171 0.73 5.27 23.28
C PHE A 171 -0.35 5.40 24.37
N LEU A 172 -1.05 4.31 24.67
CA LEU A 172 -2.06 4.30 25.73
C LEU A 172 -1.44 4.45 27.13
N GLU A 173 -0.25 3.91 27.36
CA GLU A 173 0.51 4.04 28.61
C GLU A 173 1.10 5.45 28.78
N ALA A 174 1.61 6.08 27.72
CA ALA A 174 2.16 7.44 27.77
C ALA A 174 1.13 8.50 28.18
N ARG A 175 -0.16 8.23 27.98
CA ARG A 175 -1.26 9.06 28.49
C ARG A 175 -1.43 8.95 30.00
N ALA A 176 -1.07 7.83 30.62
CA ALA A 176 -1.31 7.62 32.05
C ALA A 176 -0.58 8.72 32.84
N PRO A 177 -1.24 9.40 33.78
CA PRO A 177 -0.57 10.39 34.62
C PRO A 177 0.56 9.68 35.40
N PRO A 178 1.72 10.33 35.60
CA PRO A 178 2.88 9.73 36.25
C PRO A 178 2.65 9.27 37.71
N PHE A 179 1.47 9.52 38.29
CA PHE A 179 1.09 9.16 39.65
C PHE A 179 -0.20 8.32 39.70
N ALA A 180 -0.24 7.20 38.98
CA ALA A 180 -1.16 6.11 39.29
C ALA A 180 -0.51 5.06 40.23
N GLU A 181 0.36 5.51 41.13
CA GLU A 181 0.78 4.74 42.31
C GLU A 181 -0.07 5.16 43.50
N ALA A 182 -0.73 4.14 44.09
CA ALA A 182 -1.38 4.10 45.39
C ALA A 182 -2.59 5.01 45.64
N ALA A 183 -3.78 4.43 45.45
CA ALA A 183 -4.89 4.65 46.36
C ALA A 183 -5.42 3.27 46.80
N GLU A 184 -5.02 2.90 48.02
CA GLU A 184 -5.56 1.88 48.97
C GLU A 184 -5.73 0.42 48.53
#